data_AF-A0A7S0NYU3-F1
#
_entry.id   AF-A0A7S0NYU3-F1
#
_cell.length_a   1.000
_cell.length_b   1.000
_cell.length_c   1.000
_cell.angle_alpha   90.00
_cell.angle_beta   90.00
_cell.angle_gamma   90.00
#
_symmetry.space_group_name_H-M   'P 1'
#
loop_
_entity.id
_entity.type
_entity.pdbx_description
1 polymer ?
#
loop_
_entity_poly.entity_id
_entity_poly.type
_entity_poly.pdbx_seq_one_letter_code
_entity_poly.pdbx_strand_id
1 'polypeptide(L)'
;MWRKFTFLRVSHFFRNTTAGAAVLTGCAGAQALYLQRRYEPLPEARGPLSGVARSAQQARTTTEAPRLPFGSSRLEASSLDPLLPRLPPRGRKNILFVGDSLITGVGCSQERSHGPALPRAVAEFLSKALRVDVSWVAIGETAADVRALRTNLVPLLSREVEAMRERGQHVDAVVIICGLNDFKNAYRSAGNTASDFRTELSSLVGEVKQHAGVQCTVVLPALPIHRAPVFDGIWPLQSFLGRVAALWDEQKAHLAHRLRCVAYVRNAERDEWWSGKQYWAVDGIHPNDEGYRIWGEHIAHGILPHLVPVPS
;
A
#
# COMPACT_ATOMS: atom_id res chain seq x y z
N MET A 1 16.25 46.04 -52.26
CA MET A 1 15.45 46.56 -51.13
C MET A 1 14.82 45.38 -50.37
N TRP A 2 15.66 44.63 -49.65
CA TRP A 2 15.28 43.50 -48.80
C TRP A 2 15.47 43.93 -47.36
N ARG A 3 14.40 43.99 -46.56
CA ARG A 3 14.41 43.89 -45.08
C ARG A 3 13.01 44.12 -44.51
N LYS A 4 12.73 43.38 -43.43
CA LYS A 4 11.61 43.50 -42.46
C LYS A 4 10.38 42.62 -42.71
N PHE A 5 10.52 41.31 -42.47
CA PHE A 5 9.44 40.54 -41.85
C PHE A 5 9.84 40.25 -40.41
N THR A 6 9.20 40.97 -39.50
CA THR A 6 9.56 41.09 -38.10
C THR A 6 9.00 39.93 -37.29
N PHE A 7 9.88 39.37 -36.46
CA PHE A 7 9.72 38.44 -35.35
C PHE A 7 8.63 38.85 -34.30
N LEU A 8 7.36 38.88 -34.68
CA LEU A 8 6.27 39.29 -33.77
C LEU A 8 5.04 38.39 -33.94
N ARG A 9 5.16 37.10 -33.58
CA ARG A 9 3.97 36.23 -33.38
C ARG A 9 4.17 34.96 -32.55
N VAL A 10 5.35 34.74 -31.95
CA VAL A 10 5.60 33.57 -31.08
C VAL A 10 5.35 33.89 -29.61
N SER A 11 5.55 35.14 -29.16
CA SER A 11 5.44 35.51 -27.73
C SER A 11 4.00 35.53 -27.19
N HIS A 12 2.99 35.82 -28.00
CA HIS A 12 1.59 35.82 -27.56
C HIS A 12 1.01 34.41 -27.40
N PHE A 13 1.46 33.44 -28.19
CA PHE A 13 1.01 32.06 -28.07
C PHE A 13 1.53 31.43 -26.78
N PHE A 14 2.83 31.61 -26.46
CA PHE A 14 3.42 31.10 -25.22
C PHE A 14 2.93 31.83 -23.94
N ARG A 15 2.58 33.12 -24.03
CA ARG A 15 1.97 33.86 -22.90
C ARG A 15 0.54 33.42 -22.61
N ASN A 16 -0.25 33.12 -23.65
CA ASN A 16 -1.62 32.63 -23.48
C ASN A 16 -1.67 31.21 -22.91
N THR A 17 -0.71 30.34 -23.26
CA THR A 17 -0.63 28.98 -22.69
C THR A 17 -0.18 28.97 -21.23
N THR A 18 0.73 29.87 -20.84
CA THR A 18 1.20 29.98 -19.44
C THR A 18 0.15 30.61 -18.54
N ALA A 19 -0.54 31.65 -19.00
CA ALA A 19 -1.67 32.22 -18.29
C ALA A 19 -2.82 31.20 -18.13
N GLY A 20 -3.15 30.46 -19.19
CA GLY A 20 -4.17 29.40 -19.13
C GLY A 20 -3.82 28.28 -18.14
N ALA A 21 -2.55 27.83 -18.13
CA ALA A 21 -2.08 26.84 -17.17
C ALA A 21 -2.14 27.33 -15.72
N ALA A 22 -1.79 28.60 -15.48
CA ALA A 22 -1.88 29.21 -14.16
C ALA A 22 -3.33 29.29 -13.65
N VAL A 23 -4.28 29.67 -14.52
CA VAL A 23 -5.71 29.71 -14.19
C VAL A 23 -6.23 28.31 -13.84
N LEU A 24 -5.95 27.29 -14.67
CA LEU A 24 -6.41 25.92 -14.40
C LEU A 24 -5.82 25.36 -13.10
N THR A 25 -4.55 25.66 -12.82
CA THR A 25 -3.90 25.26 -11.55
C THR A 25 -4.54 25.98 -10.35
N GLY A 26 -4.85 27.28 -10.49
CA GLY A 26 -5.57 28.05 -9.48
C GLY A 26 -6.97 27.49 -9.21
N CYS A 27 -7.73 27.16 -10.24
CA CYS A 27 -9.05 26.54 -10.12
C CYS A 27 -8.99 25.17 -9.42
N ALA A 28 -8.06 24.29 -9.84
CA ALA A 28 -7.84 23.00 -9.19
C ALA A 28 -7.47 23.17 -7.71
N GLY A 29 -6.59 24.13 -7.39
CA GLY A 29 -6.23 24.45 -6.02
C GLY A 29 -7.41 24.92 -5.16
N ALA A 30 -8.25 25.82 -5.69
CA ALA A 30 -9.46 26.28 -5.02
C ALA A 30 -10.47 25.14 -4.78
N GLN A 31 -10.65 24.25 -5.77
CA GLN A 31 -11.48 23.05 -5.64
C GLN A 31 -10.95 22.10 -4.56
N ALA A 32 -9.63 21.85 -4.52
CA ALA A 32 -9.01 21.02 -3.50
C ALA A 32 -9.18 21.60 -2.09
N LEU A 33 -9.00 22.91 -1.93
CA LEU A 33 -9.23 23.61 -0.65
C LEU A 33 -10.70 23.54 -0.21
N TYR A 34 -11.63 23.68 -1.14
CA TYR A 34 -13.06 23.56 -0.86
C TYR A 34 -13.42 22.16 -0.35
N LEU A 35 -12.96 21.11 -1.04
CA LEU A 35 -13.17 19.73 -0.61
C LEU A 35 -12.53 19.45 0.75
N GLN A 36 -11.30 19.92 0.96
CA GLN A 36 -10.60 19.74 2.23
C GLN A 36 -11.34 20.41 3.41
N ARG A 37 -11.95 21.58 3.21
CA ARG A 37 -12.71 22.27 4.27
C ARG A 37 -14.01 21.59 4.63
N ARG A 38 -14.57 20.79 3.72
CA ARG A 38 -15.81 20.02 3.92
C ARG A 38 -15.56 18.56 4.26
N TYR A 39 -14.30 18.15 4.30
CA TYR A 39 -13.94 16.78 4.60
C TYR A 39 -14.13 16.49 6.09
N GLU A 40 -14.99 15.53 6.40
CA GLU A 40 -15.16 14.96 7.72
C GLU A 40 -14.38 13.65 7.79
N PRO A 41 -13.36 13.55 8.68
CA PRO A 41 -12.55 12.35 8.76
C PRO A 41 -13.34 11.18 9.31
N LEU A 42 -13.28 10.04 8.60
CA LEU A 42 -13.76 8.77 9.13
C LEU A 42 -12.81 8.25 10.22
N PRO A 43 -13.33 7.49 11.21
CA PRO A 43 -12.51 6.87 12.23
C PRO A 43 -11.60 5.78 11.64
N GLU A 44 -10.49 5.51 12.33
CA GLU A 44 -9.62 4.37 12.04
C GLU A 44 -10.34 3.04 12.30
N ALA A 45 -9.80 1.94 11.76
CA ALA A 45 -10.37 0.63 11.98
C ALA A 45 -10.25 0.21 13.46
N ARG A 46 -11.32 -0.37 14.02
CA ARG A 46 -11.27 -1.02 15.32
C ARG A 46 -10.73 -2.44 15.19
N GLY A 47 -10.06 -2.92 16.23
CA GLY A 47 -9.57 -4.30 16.31
C GLY A 47 -8.05 -4.39 16.35
N PRO A 48 -7.50 -5.60 16.16
CA PRO A 48 -6.07 -5.81 16.28
C PRO A 48 -5.30 -5.19 15.11
N LEU A 49 -4.17 -4.55 15.41
CA LEU A 49 -3.23 -4.01 14.41
C LEU A 49 -2.22 -5.05 13.93
N SER A 50 -2.33 -6.29 14.38
CA SER A 50 -1.49 -7.41 13.95
C SER A 50 -2.28 -8.70 13.93
N GLY A 51 -1.82 -9.66 13.14
CA GLY A 51 -2.51 -10.93 12.99
C GLY A 51 -1.72 -11.97 12.22
N VAL A 52 -2.36 -13.13 12.03
CA VAL A 52 -1.81 -14.25 11.27
C VAL A 52 -2.89 -14.80 10.35
N ALA A 53 -2.65 -14.71 9.04
CA ALA A 53 -3.41 -15.48 8.07
C ALA A 53 -2.85 -16.90 8.05
N ARG A 54 -3.72 -17.90 8.30
CA ARG A 54 -3.32 -19.30 8.39
C ARG A 54 -3.49 -20.04 7.07
N SER A 55 -2.51 -20.89 6.74
CA SER A 55 -2.63 -21.80 5.59
C SER A 55 -3.68 -22.89 5.85
N ALA A 56 -4.50 -23.21 4.84
CA ALA A 56 -5.51 -24.27 4.94
C ALA A 56 -4.92 -25.65 5.31
N GLN A 57 -3.64 -25.91 4.99
CA GLN A 57 -2.95 -27.14 5.40
C GLN A 57 -2.66 -27.19 6.90
N GLN A 58 -2.43 -26.05 7.56
CA GLN A 58 -2.22 -25.98 9.03
C GLN A 58 -3.53 -25.82 9.81
N ALA A 59 -4.57 -25.27 9.19
CA ALA A 59 -5.91 -25.23 9.77
C ALA A 59 -6.49 -26.64 9.96
N ARG A 60 -6.21 -27.58 9.04
CA ARG A 60 -6.65 -28.98 9.16
C ARG A 60 -5.93 -29.75 10.28
N THR A 61 -4.64 -29.51 10.51
CA THR A 61 -3.92 -30.12 11.65
C THR A 61 -4.29 -29.53 13.00
N THR A 62 -4.95 -28.37 13.06
CA THR A 62 -5.44 -27.77 14.31
C THR A 62 -6.93 -28.01 14.58
N THR A 63 -7.70 -28.53 13.62
CA THR A 63 -9.16 -28.68 13.73
C THR A 63 -9.65 -30.14 13.81
N GLU A 64 -8.77 -31.13 13.98
CA GLU A 64 -9.16 -32.51 14.33
C GLU A 64 -8.62 -32.95 15.69
N ALA A 65 -9.37 -32.60 16.73
CA ALA A 65 -9.56 -33.46 17.87
C ALA A 65 -10.99 -33.27 18.41
N PRO A 66 -12.01 -33.93 17.82
CA PRO A 66 -13.23 -34.16 18.57
C PRO A 66 -12.85 -35.05 19.75
N ARG A 67 -12.90 -34.50 20.97
CA ARG A 67 -12.83 -35.31 22.19
C ARG A 67 -14.06 -36.20 22.23
N LEU A 68 -13.93 -37.42 21.71
CA LEU A 68 -14.90 -38.47 21.99
C LEU A 68 -14.73 -38.93 23.44
N PRO A 69 -15.83 -39.11 24.20
CA PRO A 69 -15.76 -39.59 25.56
C PRO A 69 -15.41 -41.08 25.55
N PHE A 70 -14.44 -41.46 26.38
CA PHE A 70 -14.20 -42.79 26.95
C PHE A 70 -14.50 -44.04 26.10
N GLY A 71 -13.41 -44.72 25.74
CA GLY A 71 -13.34 -46.20 25.76
C GLY A 71 -13.81 -46.92 24.50
N SER A 72 -12.88 -47.29 23.63
CA SER A 72 -12.72 -48.66 23.12
C SER A 72 -11.61 -48.77 22.07
N SER A 73 -10.78 -49.80 22.24
CA SER A 73 -9.97 -50.51 21.25
C SER A 73 -9.04 -49.74 20.30
N ARG A 74 -7.74 -49.97 20.51
CA ARG A 74 -6.70 -50.06 19.47
C ARG A 74 -7.26 -50.63 18.16
N LEU A 75 -7.21 -49.83 17.11
CA LEU A 75 -6.94 -50.32 15.77
C LEU A 75 -5.86 -49.42 15.17
N GLU A 76 -4.73 -50.05 14.86
CA GLU A 76 -3.63 -49.47 14.13
C GLU A 76 -4.13 -49.02 12.75
N ALA A 77 -4.12 -47.72 12.49
CA ALA A 77 -4.15 -47.20 11.13
C ALA A 77 -2.73 -47.29 10.56
N SER A 78 -2.45 -48.47 10.02
CA SER A 78 -1.29 -48.78 9.17
C SER A 78 -1.15 -47.77 8.03
N SER A 79 0.03 -47.17 8.00
CA SER A 79 0.84 -46.81 6.82
C SER A 79 0.23 -47.06 5.44
N LEU A 80 -0.20 -45.98 4.78
CA LEU A 80 -0.11 -45.81 3.31
C LEU A 80 -0.01 -44.30 2.99
N ASP A 81 1.21 -43.76 3.04
CA ASP A 81 1.77 -42.92 1.97
C ASP A 81 3.27 -42.62 2.21
N PRO A 82 4.20 -43.57 1.98
CA PRO A 82 5.62 -43.28 1.93
C PRO A 82 6.01 -43.13 0.45
N LEU A 83 6.23 -41.90 -0.03
CA LEU A 83 7.17 -41.57 -1.13
C LEU A 83 7.04 -40.14 -1.70
N LEU A 84 6.16 -39.27 -1.20
CA LEU A 84 6.33 -37.84 -1.48
C LEU A 84 7.45 -37.29 -0.59
N PRO A 85 8.51 -36.68 -1.17
CA PRO A 85 9.46 -35.92 -0.37
C PRO A 85 8.66 -34.91 0.45
N ARG A 86 8.78 -34.96 1.77
CA ARG A 86 8.29 -33.87 2.62
C ARG A 86 9.08 -32.65 2.23
N LEU A 87 8.53 -31.83 1.33
CA LEU A 87 9.06 -30.51 1.04
C LEU A 87 9.28 -29.83 2.41
N PRO A 88 10.45 -29.22 2.65
CA PRO A 88 10.70 -28.56 3.92
C PRO A 88 9.52 -27.62 4.21
N PRO A 89 9.02 -27.57 5.46
CA PRO A 89 7.92 -26.69 5.80
C PRO A 89 8.33 -25.28 5.36
N ARG A 90 7.62 -24.74 4.38
CA ARG A 90 7.88 -23.38 3.91
C ARG A 90 7.65 -22.47 5.11
N GLY A 91 8.71 -21.82 5.59
CA GLY A 91 8.67 -21.02 6.80
C GLY A 91 7.57 -19.95 6.74
N ARG A 92 6.98 -19.62 7.90
CA ARG A 92 6.06 -18.51 8.06
C ARG A 92 6.66 -17.23 7.47
N LYS A 93 5.85 -16.42 6.80
CA LYS A 93 6.24 -15.10 6.30
C LYS A 93 5.83 -13.99 7.25
N ASN A 94 6.66 -12.98 7.43
CA ASN A 94 6.36 -11.81 8.25
C ASN A 94 6.38 -10.53 7.41
N ILE A 95 5.26 -9.82 7.41
CA ILE A 95 5.08 -8.61 6.61
C ILE A 95 4.73 -7.43 7.51
N LEU A 96 5.46 -6.34 7.38
CA LEU A 96 5.12 -5.08 8.04
C LEU A 96 4.45 -4.16 7.03
N PHE A 97 3.44 -3.41 7.48
CA PHE A 97 2.76 -2.40 6.70
C PHE A 97 3.00 -1.05 7.37
N VAL A 98 3.53 -0.09 6.62
CA VAL A 98 3.84 1.26 7.11
C VAL A 98 3.12 2.27 6.23
N GLY A 99 2.41 3.23 6.80
CA GLY A 99 1.74 4.22 5.98
C GLY A 99 0.78 5.13 6.71
N ASP A 100 -0.15 5.68 5.96
CA ASP A 100 -1.10 6.67 6.43
C ASP A 100 -2.45 6.05 6.83
N SER A 101 -3.54 6.79 6.63
CA SER A 101 -4.92 6.36 6.92
C SER A 101 -5.33 5.06 6.22
N LEU A 102 -4.68 4.71 5.10
CA LEU A 102 -4.94 3.46 4.40
C LEU A 102 -4.39 2.23 5.15
N ILE A 103 -3.34 2.41 5.95
CA ILE A 103 -2.78 1.36 6.81
C ILE A 103 -3.53 1.28 8.14
N THR A 104 -4.00 2.40 8.69
CA THR A 104 -4.84 2.40 9.90
C THR A 104 -6.27 1.93 9.61
N GLY A 105 -6.63 1.76 8.34
CA GLY A 105 -7.91 1.18 7.91
C GLY A 105 -9.09 2.16 7.98
N VAL A 106 -8.84 3.46 7.83
CA VAL A 106 -9.92 4.44 7.67
C VAL A 106 -10.84 4.01 6.52
N GLY A 107 -12.15 4.05 6.75
CA GLY A 107 -13.15 3.55 5.79
C GLY A 107 -13.60 2.10 6.02
N CYS A 108 -12.92 1.32 6.87
CA CYS A 108 -13.38 -0.01 7.28
C CYS A 108 -14.62 0.07 8.18
N SER A 109 -15.46 -0.96 8.11
CA SER A 109 -16.64 -1.12 8.96
C SER A 109 -16.24 -1.15 10.44
N GLN A 110 -16.87 -0.27 11.22
CA GLN A 110 -16.66 -0.16 12.66
C GLN A 110 -17.33 -1.30 13.44
N GLU A 111 -18.29 -2.00 12.84
CA GLU A 111 -19.05 -3.07 13.47
C GLU A 111 -18.25 -4.37 13.57
N ARG A 112 -17.40 -4.66 12.56
CA ARG A 112 -16.68 -5.93 12.47
C ARG A 112 -15.49 -6.00 13.42
N SER A 113 -14.86 -4.86 13.75
CA SER A 113 -13.69 -4.79 14.65
C SER A 113 -12.56 -5.78 14.31
N HIS A 114 -12.30 -6.02 13.03
CA HIS A 114 -11.29 -6.97 12.54
C HIS A 114 -9.89 -6.35 12.36
N GLY A 115 -9.70 -5.08 12.73
CA GLY A 115 -8.50 -4.32 12.40
C GLY A 115 -8.50 -3.82 10.95
N PRO A 116 -7.37 -3.28 10.48
CA PRO A 116 -7.27 -2.68 9.16
C PRO A 116 -7.39 -3.74 8.05
N ALA A 117 -8.32 -3.53 7.11
CA ALA A 117 -8.64 -4.52 6.09
C ALA A 117 -7.51 -4.77 5.08
N LEU A 118 -6.72 -3.75 4.74
CA LEU A 118 -5.67 -3.87 3.71
C LEU A 118 -4.53 -4.83 4.12
N PRO A 119 -3.83 -4.64 5.26
CA PRO A 119 -2.82 -5.59 5.73
C PRO A 119 -3.34 -7.03 5.82
N ARG A 120 -4.58 -7.17 6.31
CA ARG A 120 -5.24 -8.46 6.51
C ARG A 120 -5.55 -9.15 5.18
N ALA A 121 -6.09 -8.43 4.19
CA ALA A 121 -6.38 -8.95 2.86
C ALA A 121 -5.11 -9.41 2.13
N VAL A 122 -4.03 -8.62 2.19
CA VAL A 122 -2.73 -8.98 1.62
C VAL A 122 -2.22 -10.28 2.26
N ALA A 123 -2.24 -10.37 3.59
CA ALA A 123 -1.77 -11.55 4.31
C ALA A 123 -2.61 -12.80 4.00
N GLU A 124 -3.94 -12.67 3.95
CA GLU A 124 -4.86 -13.75 3.61
C GLU A 124 -4.62 -14.28 2.20
N PHE A 125 -4.42 -13.38 1.22
CA PHE A 125 -4.11 -13.78 -0.14
C PHE A 125 -2.75 -14.50 -0.23
N LEU A 126 -1.69 -13.89 0.34
CA LEU A 126 -0.35 -14.48 0.31
C LEU A 126 -0.30 -15.83 1.02
N SER A 127 -1.02 -15.98 2.13
CA SER A 127 -1.09 -17.25 2.86
C SER A 127 -1.67 -18.37 2.00
N LYS A 128 -2.76 -18.07 1.27
CA LYS A 128 -3.37 -19.02 0.33
C LYS A 128 -2.43 -19.35 -0.84
N ALA A 129 -1.80 -18.33 -1.44
CA ALA A 129 -0.94 -18.49 -2.61
C ALA A 129 0.36 -19.25 -2.29
N LEU A 130 1.03 -18.91 -1.18
CA LEU A 130 2.30 -19.51 -0.76
C LEU A 130 2.11 -20.83 0.00
N ARG A 131 0.90 -21.08 0.50
CA ARG A 131 0.51 -22.19 1.40
C ARG A 131 1.28 -22.17 2.72
N VAL A 132 1.57 -20.98 3.25
CA VAL A 132 2.24 -20.76 4.52
C VAL A 132 1.44 -19.81 5.39
N ASP A 133 1.73 -19.80 6.69
CA ASP A 133 1.24 -18.74 7.55
C ASP A 133 1.90 -17.41 7.21
N VAL A 134 1.11 -16.34 7.20
CA VAL A 134 1.59 -14.98 6.96
C VAL A 134 1.22 -14.11 8.15
N SER A 135 2.22 -13.69 8.91
CA SER A 135 2.07 -12.66 9.93
C SER A 135 2.04 -11.28 9.30
N TRP A 136 1.23 -10.42 9.89
CA TRP A 136 1.17 -9.02 9.48
C TRP A 136 1.11 -8.12 10.70
N VAL A 137 1.70 -6.93 10.57
CA VAL A 137 1.60 -5.83 11.55
C VAL A 137 1.36 -4.54 10.77
N ALA A 138 0.38 -3.76 11.21
CA ALA A 138 0.04 -2.46 10.68
C ALA A 138 0.61 -1.35 11.59
N ILE A 139 1.48 -0.53 11.03
CA ILE A 139 2.11 0.63 11.67
C ILE A 139 1.67 1.85 10.86
N GLY A 140 0.60 2.52 11.30
CA GLY A 140 0.01 3.61 10.55
C GLY A 140 -0.17 4.86 11.39
N GLU A 141 -0.11 6.02 10.73
CA GLU A 141 -0.49 7.31 11.31
C GLU A 141 -1.33 8.08 10.30
N THR A 142 -2.57 8.39 10.67
CA THR A 142 -3.48 9.14 9.79
C THR A 142 -2.87 10.49 9.39
N ALA A 143 -3.00 10.82 8.11
CA ALA A 143 -2.46 12.04 7.48
C ALA A 143 -0.92 12.14 7.41
N ALA A 144 -0.17 11.08 7.72
CA ALA A 144 1.28 11.07 7.57
C ALA A 144 1.71 11.24 6.10
N ASP A 145 2.68 12.13 5.87
CA ASP A 145 3.48 12.20 4.63
C ASP A 145 4.80 11.42 4.83
N VAL A 146 5.62 11.29 3.78
CA VAL A 146 6.86 10.48 3.86
C VAL A 146 7.79 10.92 4.99
N ARG A 147 7.84 12.22 5.31
CA ARG A 147 8.68 12.74 6.40
C ARG A 147 8.11 12.35 7.76
N ALA A 148 6.79 12.41 7.93
CA ALA A 148 6.12 11.92 9.13
C ALA A 148 6.30 10.40 9.29
N LEU A 149 6.15 9.61 8.22
CA LEU A 149 6.42 8.17 8.25
C LEU A 149 7.84 7.87 8.76
N ARG A 150 8.83 8.63 8.29
CA ARG A 150 10.22 8.45 8.70
C ARG A 150 10.44 8.83 10.17
N THR A 151 9.96 9.99 10.59
CA THR A 151 10.16 10.49 11.95
C THR A 151 9.40 9.66 13.00
N ASN A 152 8.16 9.27 12.69
CA ASN A 152 7.24 8.73 13.67
C ASN A 152 7.11 7.21 13.61
N LEU A 153 7.14 6.62 12.40
CA LEU A 153 6.83 5.20 12.21
C LEU A 153 8.06 4.30 12.05
N VAL A 154 9.21 4.82 11.59
CA VAL A 154 10.45 4.03 11.55
C VAL A 154 10.89 3.57 12.95
N PRO A 155 10.81 4.38 14.02
CA PRO A 155 11.11 3.90 15.37
C PRO A 155 10.21 2.73 15.82
N LEU A 156 8.92 2.76 15.45
CA LEU A 156 7.98 1.68 15.75
C LEU A 156 8.31 0.43 14.93
N LEU A 157 8.64 0.60 13.65
CA LEU A 157 9.11 -0.49 12.79
C LEU A 157 10.37 -1.15 13.37
N SER A 158 11.34 -0.37 13.87
CA SER A 158 12.56 -0.92 14.46
C SER A 158 12.24 -1.83 15.65
N ARG A 159 11.34 -1.40 16.53
CA ARG A 159 10.91 -2.20 17.70
C ARG A 159 10.25 -3.51 17.29
N GLU A 160 9.38 -3.49 16.29
CA GLU A 160 8.75 -4.71 15.77
C GLU A 160 9.78 -5.66 15.14
N VAL A 161 10.73 -5.12 14.37
CA VAL A 161 11.82 -5.91 13.79
C VAL A 161 12.70 -6.53 14.87
N GLU A 162 13.08 -5.76 15.89
CA GLU A 162 13.87 -6.24 17.04
C GLU A 162 13.14 -7.35 17.79
N ALA A 163 11.86 -7.15 18.11
CA ALA A 163 11.03 -8.18 18.75
C ALA A 163 10.90 -9.45 17.90
N MET A 164 10.86 -9.34 16.57
CA MET A 164 10.89 -10.51 15.67
C MET A 164 12.25 -11.21 15.72
N ARG A 165 13.36 -10.47 15.70
CA ARG A 165 14.72 -11.02 15.78
C ARG A 165 14.97 -11.78 17.07
N GLU A 166 14.50 -11.26 18.21
CA GLU A 166 14.58 -11.94 19.51
C GLU A 166 13.88 -13.30 19.50
N ARG A 167 12.83 -13.45 18.67
CA ARG A 167 12.10 -14.70 18.45
C ARG A 167 12.72 -15.58 17.34
N GLY A 168 13.90 -15.23 16.83
CA GLY A 168 14.55 -15.93 15.71
C GLY A 168 13.81 -15.76 14.37
N GLN A 169 13.00 -14.71 14.23
CA GLN A 169 12.23 -14.39 13.03
C GLN A 169 12.86 -13.21 12.28
N HIS A 170 12.52 -13.08 11.00
CA HIS A 170 12.92 -11.95 10.16
C HIS A 170 11.72 -11.37 9.42
N VAL A 171 11.84 -10.13 8.96
CA VAL A 171 10.85 -9.49 8.09
C VAL A 171 11.14 -9.87 6.65
N ASP A 172 10.17 -10.48 5.99
CA ASP A 172 10.29 -10.84 4.57
C ASP A 172 9.94 -9.66 3.66
N ALA A 173 8.96 -8.84 4.06
CA ALA A 173 8.56 -7.67 3.30
C ALA A 173 8.08 -6.51 4.18
N VAL A 174 8.30 -5.29 3.71
CA VAL A 174 7.71 -4.06 4.25
C VAL A 174 6.93 -3.38 3.13
N VAL A 175 5.62 -3.22 3.30
CA VAL A 175 4.75 -2.50 2.36
C VAL A 175 4.62 -1.06 2.85
N ILE A 176 5.02 -0.09 2.02
CA ILE A 176 4.95 1.33 2.36
C ILE A 176 3.87 2.00 1.51
N ILE A 177 2.83 2.49 2.18
CA ILE A 177 1.75 3.26 1.57
C ILE A 177 1.99 4.75 1.84
N CYS A 178 2.32 5.52 0.80
CA CYS A 178 2.60 6.95 0.90
C CYS A 178 2.32 7.68 -0.42
N GLY A 179 2.18 9.01 -0.35
CA GLY A 179 2.07 9.92 -1.50
C GLY A 179 0.86 10.84 -1.49
N LEU A 180 -0.27 10.47 -0.86
CA LEU A 180 -1.46 11.32 -0.83
C LEU A 180 -1.25 12.59 -0.02
N ASN A 181 -0.69 12.45 1.19
CA ASN A 181 -0.54 13.58 2.10
C ASN A 181 0.68 14.44 1.72
N ASP A 182 1.70 13.85 1.08
CA ASP A 182 2.80 14.58 0.46
C ASP A 182 2.29 15.59 -0.57
N PHE A 183 1.30 15.18 -1.39
CA PHE A 183 0.62 16.08 -2.30
C PHE A 183 -0.18 17.18 -1.58
N LYS A 184 -0.98 16.82 -0.57
CA LYS A 184 -1.75 17.82 0.21
C LYS A 184 -0.84 18.89 0.81
N ASN A 185 0.35 18.50 1.25
CA ASN A 185 1.35 19.41 1.81
C ASN A 185 2.11 20.19 0.73
N ALA A 186 2.26 19.66 -0.49
CA ALA A 186 2.88 20.35 -1.61
C ALA A 186 2.14 21.60 -2.07
N TYR A 187 0.82 21.67 -1.86
CA TYR A 187 0.06 22.89 -2.12
C TYR A 187 0.23 23.96 -1.04
N ARG A 188 0.66 23.57 0.17
CA ARG A 188 0.81 24.47 1.32
C ARG A 188 2.20 25.10 1.41
N SER A 189 3.20 24.47 0.81
CA SER A 189 4.61 24.84 0.92
C SER A 189 5.31 24.66 -0.41
N ALA A 190 6.12 25.65 -0.85
CA ALA A 190 6.86 25.61 -2.12
C ALA A 190 7.98 24.53 -2.20
N GLY A 191 8.03 23.59 -1.26
CA GLY A 191 9.16 22.67 -1.02
C GLY A 191 8.85 21.17 -1.05
N ASN A 192 7.77 20.74 -1.72
CA ASN A 192 7.47 19.31 -1.91
C ASN A 192 7.31 19.00 -3.41
N THR A 193 8.41 19.11 -4.16
CA THR A 193 8.45 18.69 -5.57
C THR A 193 8.50 17.16 -5.67
N ALA A 194 8.31 16.63 -6.88
CA ALA A 194 8.52 15.20 -7.13
C ALA A 194 9.96 14.75 -6.79
N SER A 195 10.95 15.64 -6.93
CA SER A 195 12.33 15.33 -6.56
C SER A 195 12.51 15.25 -5.04
N ASP A 196 11.86 16.15 -4.29
CA ASP A 196 11.89 16.13 -2.82
C ASP A 196 11.22 14.85 -2.31
N PHE A 197 10.04 14.51 -2.86
CA PHE A 197 9.37 13.25 -2.57
C PHE A 197 10.26 12.04 -2.82
N ARG A 198 10.95 11.98 -3.98
CA ARG A 198 11.89 10.90 -4.29
C ARG A 198 13.04 10.81 -3.28
N THR A 199 13.61 11.95 -2.89
CA THR A 199 14.70 12.01 -1.91
C THR A 199 14.23 11.50 -0.54
N GLU A 200 13.13 12.03 -0.04
CA GLU A 200 12.57 11.63 1.26
C GLU A 200 12.16 10.15 1.26
N LEU A 201 11.58 9.66 0.15
CA LEU A 201 11.22 8.25 -0.03
C LEU A 201 12.46 7.36 -0.08
N SER A 202 13.52 7.79 -0.76
CA SER A 202 14.79 7.06 -0.80
C SER A 202 15.40 6.91 0.59
N SER A 203 15.38 7.99 1.39
CA SER A 203 15.83 7.96 2.78
C SER A 203 14.97 7.03 3.63
N LEU A 204 13.63 7.10 3.52
CA LEU A 204 12.72 6.19 4.21
C LEU A 204 13.00 4.72 3.86
N VAL A 205 13.17 4.40 2.58
CA VAL A 205 13.52 3.04 2.14
C VAL A 205 14.88 2.62 2.70
N GLY A 206 15.87 3.50 2.71
CA GLY A 206 17.20 3.25 3.29
C GLY A 206 17.13 2.90 4.78
N GLU A 207 16.40 3.68 5.56
CA GLU A 207 16.20 3.44 7.00
C GLU A 207 15.42 2.14 7.25
N VAL A 208 14.34 1.90 6.50
CA VAL A 208 13.61 0.62 6.58
C VAL A 208 14.54 -0.57 6.31
N LYS A 209 15.45 -0.48 5.33
CA LYS A 209 16.43 -1.53 5.06
C LYS A 209 17.47 -1.69 6.16
N GLN A 210 17.92 -0.58 6.76
CA GLN A 210 18.84 -0.61 7.89
C GLN A 210 18.23 -1.38 9.06
N HIS A 211 16.94 -1.16 9.35
CA HIS A 211 16.25 -1.88 10.41
C HIS A 211 15.84 -3.29 10.00
N ALA A 212 15.09 -3.48 8.91
CA ALA A 212 14.52 -4.78 8.50
C ALA A 212 15.53 -5.75 7.86
N GLY A 213 16.69 -5.26 7.42
CA GLY A 213 17.73 -6.03 6.74
C GLY A 213 17.67 -5.94 5.21
N VAL A 214 18.82 -6.13 4.57
CA VAL A 214 18.98 -5.97 3.11
C VAL A 214 18.21 -7.01 2.27
N GLN A 215 17.88 -8.16 2.88
CA GLN A 215 17.14 -9.26 2.24
C GLN A 215 15.62 -9.06 2.25
N CYS A 216 15.11 -8.23 3.17
CA CYS A 216 13.69 -7.84 3.18
C CYS A 216 13.34 -7.20 1.84
N THR A 217 12.13 -7.40 1.32
CA THR A 217 11.63 -6.67 0.14
C THR A 217 10.85 -5.44 0.59
N VAL A 218 11.18 -4.25 0.07
CA VAL A 218 10.36 -3.05 0.31
C VAL A 218 9.41 -2.88 -0.87
N VAL A 219 8.12 -2.77 -0.59
CA VAL A 219 7.07 -2.73 -1.61
C VAL A 219 6.40 -1.36 -1.59
N LEU A 220 6.34 -0.73 -2.76
CA LEU A 220 5.80 0.60 -2.96
C LEU A 220 4.58 0.50 -3.90
N PRO A 221 3.35 0.37 -3.38
CA PRO A 221 2.16 0.39 -4.21
C PRO A 221 1.86 1.77 -4.79
N ALA A 222 1.33 1.79 -6.01
CA ALA A 222 0.68 2.94 -6.61
C ALA A 222 -0.59 3.31 -5.83
N LEU A 223 -0.93 4.60 -5.81
CA LEU A 223 -2.12 5.08 -5.09
C LEU A 223 -3.27 5.39 -6.07
N PRO A 224 -4.45 4.77 -5.93
CA PRO A 224 -5.58 5.00 -6.84
C PRO A 224 -6.40 6.28 -6.52
N ILE A 225 -5.77 7.32 -5.97
CA ILE A 225 -6.45 8.53 -5.44
C ILE A 225 -7.31 9.22 -6.50
N HIS A 226 -6.84 9.29 -7.74
CA HIS A 226 -7.52 9.99 -8.83
C HIS A 226 -8.84 9.33 -9.25
N ARG A 227 -9.12 8.12 -8.74
CA ARG A 227 -10.38 7.38 -8.97
C ARG A 227 -11.39 7.54 -7.83
N ALA A 228 -11.05 8.30 -6.79
CA ALA A 228 -11.94 8.47 -5.65
C ALA A 228 -13.21 9.24 -6.07
N PRO A 229 -14.43 8.72 -5.77
CA PRO A 229 -15.69 9.31 -6.20
C PRO A 229 -15.89 10.77 -5.80
N VAL A 230 -15.24 11.22 -4.72
CA VAL A 230 -15.28 12.63 -4.31
C VAL A 230 -14.74 13.59 -5.39
N PHE A 231 -13.90 13.10 -6.31
CA PHE A 231 -13.30 13.89 -7.38
C PHE A 231 -14.03 13.74 -8.72
N ASP A 232 -15.04 12.86 -8.81
CA ASP A 232 -15.72 12.57 -10.07
C ASP A 232 -16.42 13.80 -10.65
N GLY A 233 -16.09 14.13 -11.89
CA GLY A 233 -16.70 15.25 -12.61
C GLY A 233 -16.21 16.63 -12.17
N ILE A 234 -15.25 16.70 -11.24
CA ILE A 234 -14.68 17.98 -10.78
C ILE A 234 -13.52 18.38 -11.70
N TRP A 235 -13.83 19.00 -12.82
CA TRP A 235 -12.82 19.59 -13.71
C TRP A 235 -12.46 21.01 -13.27
N PRO A 236 -11.18 21.44 -13.28
CA PRO A 236 -9.98 20.70 -13.72
C PRO A 236 -9.29 19.85 -12.64
N LEU A 237 -9.75 19.85 -11.39
CA LEU A 237 -9.12 19.15 -10.26
C LEU A 237 -8.84 17.67 -10.55
N GLN A 238 -9.82 16.91 -11.04
CA GLN A 238 -9.67 15.47 -11.27
C GLN A 238 -8.50 15.16 -12.22
N SER A 239 -8.42 15.89 -13.33
CA SER A 239 -7.32 15.74 -14.30
C SER A 239 -5.97 16.15 -13.71
N PHE A 240 -5.96 17.18 -12.87
CA PHE A 240 -4.76 17.63 -12.18
C PHE A 240 -4.25 16.58 -11.18
N LEU A 241 -5.14 16.04 -10.34
CA LEU A 241 -4.81 14.97 -9.38
C LEU A 241 -4.28 13.71 -10.08
N GLY A 242 -4.86 13.34 -11.22
CA GLY A 242 -4.37 12.23 -12.04
C GLY A 242 -2.91 12.41 -12.47
N ARG A 243 -2.54 13.62 -12.94
CA ARG A 243 -1.15 13.93 -13.32
C ARG A 243 -0.20 13.90 -12.13
N VAL A 244 -0.61 14.46 -11.00
CA VAL A 244 0.25 14.49 -9.82
C VAL A 244 0.44 13.09 -9.24
N ALA A 245 -0.62 12.28 -9.16
CA ALA A 245 -0.53 10.88 -8.75
C ALA A 245 0.44 10.10 -9.65
N ALA A 246 0.34 10.28 -10.98
CA ALA A 246 1.26 9.66 -11.93
C ALA A 246 2.71 10.08 -11.70
N LEU A 247 2.98 11.37 -11.42
CA LEU A 247 4.33 11.85 -11.13
C LEU A 247 4.93 11.22 -9.86
N TRP A 248 4.14 11.04 -8.80
CA TRP A 248 4.58 10.39 -7.56
C TRP A 248 4.85 8.91 -7.76
N ASP A 249 3.95 8.24 -8.47
CA ASP A 249 4.05 6.83 -8.81
C ASP A 249 5.25 6.56 -9.75
N GLU A 250 5.60 7.48 -10.64
CA GLU A 250 6.84 7.44 -11.42
C GLU A 250 8.08 7.49 -10.52
N GLN A 251 8.06 8.27 -9.43
CA GLN A 251 9.19 8.29 -8.48
C GLN A 251 9.34 6.97 -7.73
N LYS A 252 8.23 6.33 -7.34
CA LYS A 252 8.25 4.98 -6.74
C LYS A 252 8.81 3.94 -7.72
N ALA A 253 8.36 3.99 -8.98
CA ALA A 253 8.85 3.11 -10.04
C ALA A 253 10.34 3.31 -10.30
N HIS A 254 10.80 4.57 -10.33
CA HIS A 254 12.21 4.91 -10.51
C HIS A 254 13.07 4.33 -9.38
N LEU A 255 12.61 4.42 -8.13
CA LEU A 255 13.33 3.86 -6.99
C LEU A 255 13.41 2.32 -7.05
N ALA A 256 12.29 1.66 -7.41
CA ALA A 256 12.26 0.22 -7.60
C ALA A 256 13.19 -0.26 -8.72
N HIS A 257 13.32 0.50 -9.82
CA HIS A 257 14.25 0.17 -10.89
C HIS A 257 15.72 0.24 -10.45
N ARG A 258 16.05 1.16 -9.54
CA ARG A 258 17.43 1.37 -9.08
C ARG A 258 17.87 0.42 -7.97
N LEU A 259 16.94 -0.15 -7.19
CA LEU A 259 17.25 -0.92 -5.99
C LEU A 259 16.67 -2.34 -6.09
N ARG A 260 17.53 -3.36 -6.14
CA ARG A 260 17.15 -4.77 -6.36
C ARG A 260 16.13 -5.35 -5.38
N CYS A 261 16.06 -4.81 -4.16
CA CYS A 261 15.14 -5.29 -3.12
C CYS A 261 13.94 -4.34 -2.93
N VAL A 262 13.64 -3.49 -3.91
CA VAL A 262 12.48 -2.59 -3.90
C VAL A 262 11.57 -2.97 -5.05
N ALA A 263 10.30 -3.24 -4.75
CA ALA A 263 9.28 -3.58 -5.73
C ALA A 263 8.28 -2.43 -5.84
N TYR A 264 7.92 -2.07 -7.07
CA TYR A 264 6.84 -1.13 -7.35
C TYR A 264 5.62 -1.90 -7.86
N VAL A 265 4.49 -1.77 -7.18
CA VAL A 265 3.23 -2.36 -7.62
C VAL A 265 2.42 -1.28 -8.34
N ARG A 266 2.32 -1.41 -9.67
CA ARG A 266 1.56 -0.49 -10.52
C ARG A 266 0.09 -0.45 -10.11
N ASN A 267 -0.61 0.61 -10.48
CA ASN A 267 -2.05 0.68 -10.28
C ASN A 267 -2.74 -0.40 -11.14
N ALA A 268 -3.93 -0.86 -10.72
CA ALA A 268 -4.75 -1.82 -11.46
C ALA A 268 -5.45 -1.13 -12.65
N GLU A 269 -4.67 -0.45 -13.50
CA GLU A 269 -5.19 0.53 -14.46
C GLU A 269 -6.12 -0.08 -15.51
N ARG A 270 -5.99 -1.38 -15.78
CA ARG A 270 -6.78 -2.10 -16.77
C ARG A 270 -8.12 -2.64 -16.25
N ASP A 271 -8.35 -2.55 -14.94
CA ASP A 271 -9.54 -3.16 -14.38
C ASP A 271 -10.54 -2.10 -13.93
N GLU A 272 -11.74 -2.13 -14.52
CA GLU A 272 -12.88 -1.26 -14.21
C GLU A 272 -13.44 -1.48 -12.80
N TRP A 273 -12.98 -2.49 -12.06
CA TRP A 273 -13.55 -2.87 -10.76
C TRP A 273 -13.33 -1.87 -9.64
N TRP A 274 -12.62 -0.75 -9.82
CA TRP A 274 -12.37 0.23 -8.74
C TRP A 274 -13.09 1.59 -8.91
N SER A 275 -13.70 1.87 -10.07
CA SER A 275 -14.46 3.11 -10.26
C SER A 275 -15.86 3.04 -9.65
N GLY A 276 -16.34 1.84 -9.32
CA GLY A 276 -17.63 1.63 -8.70
C GLY A 276 -17.68 2.23 -7.29
N LYS A 277 -18.69 3.06 -7.02
CA LYS A 277 -18.93 3.65 -5.68
C LYS A 277 -19.03 2.59 -4.58
N GLN A 278 -19.38 1.34 -4.91
CA GLN A 278 -19.47 0.25 -3.95
C GLN A 278 -18.14 -0.18 -3.29
N TYR A 279 -16.98 0.28 -3.79
CA TYR A 279 -15.66 -0.04 -3.21
C TYR A 279 -15.10 1.07 -2.32
N TRP A 280 -15.83 2.17 -2.20
CA TRP A 280 -15.43 3.33 -1.43
C TRP A 280 -16.29 3.46 -0.17
N ALA A 281 -15.72 4.07 0.85
CA ALA A 281 -16.44 4.46 2.06
C ALA A 281 -17.34 5.67 1.77
N VAL A 282 -18.14 6.04 2.77
CA VAL A 282 -19.12 7.14 2.66
C VAL A 282 -18.50 8.50 2.39
N ASP A 283 -17.21 8.67 2.69
CA ASP A 283 -16.46 9.90 2.40
C ASP A 283 -16.06 10.04 0.93
N GLY A 284 -16.23 8.97 0.13
CA GLY A 284 -15.84 8.93 -1.28
C GLY A 284 -14.34 9.09 -1.52
N ILE A 285 -13.49 8.91 -0.50
CA ILE A 285 -12.03 9.06 -0.52
C ILE A 285 -11.33 7.78 -0.11
N HIS A 286 -11.78 7.13 0.97
CA HIS A 286 -11.14 5.91 1.45
C HIS A 286 -11.82 4.68 0.85
N PRO A 287 -11.09 3.60 0.59
CA PRO A 287 -11.70 2.32 0.29
C PRO A 287 -12.54 1.83 1.48
N ASN A 288 -13.60 1.09 1.21
CA ASN A 288 -14.28 0.31 2.26
C ASN A 288 -13.63 -1.07 2.41
N ASP A 289 -14.19 -1.96 3.25
CA ASP A 289 -13.65 -3.32 3.45
C ASP A 289 -13.44 -4.09 2.14
N GLU A 290 -14.42 -4.04 1.23
CA GLU A 290 -14.35 -4.75 -0.05
C GLU A 290 -13.33 -4.09 -0.99
N GLY A 291 -13.27 -2.76 -0.97
CA GLY A 291 -12.22 -2.03 -1.66
C GLY A 291 -10.83 -2.47 -1.19
N TYR A 292 -10.55 -2.35 0.11
CA TYR A 292 -9.28 -2.79 0.67
C TYR A 292 -8.97 -4.25 0.38
N ARG A 293 -9.98 -5.12 0.34
CA ARG A 293 -9.81 -6.53 -0.01
C ARG A 293 -9.23 -6.70 -1.40
N ILE A 294 -9.84 -6.11 -2.42
CA ILE A 294 -9.41 -6.30 -3.81
C ILE A 294 -8.09 -5.56 -4.07
N TRP A 295 -7.90 -4.37 -3.51
CA TRP A 295 -6.60 -3.68 -3.64
C TRP A 295 -5.48 -4.44 -2.92
N GLY A 296 -5.77 -5.03 -1.76
CA GLY A 296 -4.85 -5.91 -1.04
C GLY A 296 -4.46 -7.14 -1.85
N GLU A 297 -5.40 -7.77 -2.54
CA GLU A 297 -5.14 -8.88 -3.46
C GLU A 297 -4.21 -8.45 -4.63
N HIS A 298 -4.45 -7.29 -5.23
CA HIS A 298 -3.57 -6.72 -6.25
C HIS A 298 -2.15 -6.45 -5.74
N ILE A 299 -2.03 -5.87 -4.54
CA ILE A 299 -0.73 -5.66 -3.88
C ILE A 299 -0.04 -6.99 -3.61
N ALA A 300 -0.78 -7.99 -3.13
CA ALA A 300 -0.25 -9.32 -2.86
C ALA A 300 0.29 -10.02 -4.11
N HIS A 301 -0.36 -9.86 -5.26
CA HIS A 301 0.17 -10.32 -6.55
C HIS A 301 1.52 -9.68 -6.89
N GLY A 302 1.69 -8.39 -6.60
CA GLY A 302 2.97 -7.69 -6.79
C GLY A 302 4.05 -8.13 -5.79
N ILE A 303 3.68 -8.53 -4.57
CA ILE A 303 4.60 -9.03 -3.55
C ILE A 303 5.06 -10.46 -3.85
N LEU A 304 4.17 -11.30 -4.38
CA LEU A 304 4.34 -12.75 -4.47
C LEU A 304 5.68 -13.18 -5.12
N PRO A 305 6.13 -12.61 -6.26
CA PRO A 305 7.39 -13.01 -6.90
C PRO A 305 8.63 -12.81 -6.02
N HIS A 306 8.55 -11.93 -5.03
CA HIS A 306 9.65 -11.60 -4.13
C HIS A 306 9.68 -12.47 -2.87
N LEU A 307 8.58 -13.19 -2.57
CA LEU A 307 8.48 -14.08 -1.41
C LEU A 307 8.65 -15.56 -1.76
N VAL A 308 8.56 -15.91 -3.03
CA VAL A 308 8.83 -17.26 -3.52
C VAL A 308 10.36 -17.47 -3.57
N PRO A 309 10.89 -18.56 -3.00
CA PRO A 309 12.30 -18.89 -3.16
C PRO A 309 12.65 -19.04 -4.64
N VAL A 310 13.71 -18.39 -5.11
CA VAL A 310 14.25 -18.64 -6.45
C VAL A 310 14.73 -20.09 -6.47
N PRO A 311 14.25 -20.94 -7.39
CA PRO A 311 14.77 -22.30 -7.52
C PRO A 311 16.27 -22.23 -7.80
N SER A 312 17.05 -22.90 -6.96
CA SER A 312 18.49 -23.10 -7.10
C SER A 312 18.85 -23.87 -8.36
#